data_AF-A0A3B1CLY2-F1
#
_entry.id   AF-A0A3B1CLY2-F1
#
_cell.length_a   1.000
_cell.length_b   1.000
_cell.length_c   1.000
_cell.angle_alpha   90.00
_cell.angle_beta   90.00
_cell.angle_gamma   90.00
#
_symmetry.space_group_name_H-M   'P 1'
#
loop_
_entity.id
_entity.type
_entity.pdbx_description
1 polymer ?
#
loop_
_entity_poly.entity_id
_entity_poly.type
_entity_poly.pdbx_seq_one_letter_code
_entity_poly.pdbx_strand_id
1 'polypeptide(L)'
;MLFMFEIAILSLMLFFISYPLFRRKMAGATGDELLESDLSDLLYKKESSYIALKDLEFDFKTGKIDDNDYASMKAQLESEAMTALQMIEDYSKEGTGKEGSGQANKRSKTDKRFCPSCGNAIKTEHKFCSSCGSPL
;
A
#
# COMPACT_ATOMS: atom_id res chain seq x y z
N MET A 1 -0.37 39.88 -39.27
CA MET A 1 -1.39 39.87 -38.19
C MET A 1 -1.82 38.44 -37.87
N LEU A 2 -2.43 37.69 -38.81
CA LEU A 2 -2.92 36.31 -38.55
C LEU A 2 -1.84 35.31 -38.08
N PHE A 3 -0.65 35.30 -38.70
CA PHE A 3 0.46 34.43 -38.28
C PHE A 3 0.94 34.69 -36.84
N MET A 4 0.81 35.91 -36.33
CA MET A 4 1.17 36.22 -34.94
C MET A 4 0.14 35.67 -33.95
N PHE A 5 -1.15 35.66 -34.33
CA PHE A 5 -2.20 35.03 -33.54
C PHE A 5 -2.04 33.50 -33.49
N GLU A 6 -1.67 32.88 -34.61
CA GLU A 6 -1.47 31.44 -34.68
C GLU A 6 -0.31 30.97 -33.77
N ILE A 7 0.83 31.66 -33.82
CA ILE A 7 1.98 31.35 -32.96
C ILE A 7 1.65 31.60 -31.48
N ALA A 8 0.90 32.66 -31.16
CA ALA A 8 0.49 32.96 -29.80
C ALA A 8 -0.43 31.87 -29.21
N ILE A 9 -1.37 31.34 -30.00
CA ILE A 9 -2.27 30.26 -29.57
C ILE A 9 -1.51 28.95 -29.40
N LEU A 10 -0.60 28.62 -30.33
CA LEU A 10 0.25 27.43 -30.21
C LEU A 10 1.14 27.49 -28.96
N SER A 11 1.75 28.65 -28.71
CA SER A 11 2.56 28.89 -27.51
C SER A 11 1.73 28.74 -26.23
N LEU A 12 0.51 29.29 -26.20
CA LEU A 12 -0.40 29.20 -25.06
C LEU A 12 -0.82 27.75 -24.79
N MET A 13 -1.16 26.99 -25.84
CA MET A 13 -1.52 25.57 -25.70
C MET A 13 -0.34 24.74 -25.19
N LEU A 14 0.84 24.91 -25.79
CA LEU A 14 2.06 24.23 -25.34
C LEU A 14 2.40 24.60 -23.90
N PHE A 15 2.25 25.87 -23.51
CA PHE A 15 2.43 26.32 -22.14
C PHE A 15 1.41 25.69 -21.20
N PHE A 16 0.12 25.68 -21.57
CA PHE A 16 -0.95 25.12 -20.74
C PHE A 16 -0.83 23.60 -20.58
N ILE A 17 -0.28 22.89 -21.57
CA ILE A 17 0.01 21.45 -21.51
C ILE A 17 1.29 21.18 -20.72
N SER A 18 2.33 22.01 -20.89
CA SER A 18 3.61 21.85 -20.19
C SER A 18 3.51 22.26 -18.72
N TYR A 19 2.63 23.19 -18.38
CA TYR A 19 2.41 23.70 -17.03
C TYR A 19 1.99 22.63 -16.01
N PRO A 20 1.01 21.74 -16.25
CA PRO A 20 0.70 20.63 -15.35
C PRO A 20 1.82 19.59 -15.30
N LEU A 21 2.59 19.40 -16.38
CA LEU A 21 3.75 18.51 -16.41
C LEU A 21 4.93 19.04 -15.58
N PHE A 22 5.17 20.35 -15.63
CA PHE A 22 6.22 21.00 -14.84
C PHE A 22 5.79 21.19 -13.38
N ARG A 23 4.49 21.43 -13.14
CA ARG A 23 3.91 21.32 -11.79
C ARG A 23 3.94 19.88 -11.26
N ARG A 24 3.77 18.83 -12.06
CA ARG A 24 3.98 17.41 -11.66
C ARG A 24 5.45 17.07 -11.35
N LYS A 25 6.39 17.84 -11.90
CA LYS A 25 7.82 17.69 -11.56
C LYS A 25 8.17 18.36 -10.22
N MET A 26 7.40 19.36 -9.79
CA MET A 26 7.64 20.14 -8.56
C MET A 26 6.70 19.74 -7.40
N ALA A 27 5.43 19.50 -7.68
CA ALA A 27 4.51 18.69 -6.88
C ALA A 27 4.67 17.29 -7.43
N GLY A 28 5.59 16.51 -6.85
CA GLY A 28 6.02 15.22 -7.37
C GLY A 28 4.85 14.36 -7.84
N ALA A 29 5.16 13.47 -8.79
CA ALA A 29 4.48 12.18 -8.90
C ALA A 29 3.99 11.82 -7.50
N THR A 30 2.68 11.88 -7.30
CA THR A 30 2.05 11.66 -6.01
C THR A 30 2.66 10.39 -5.49
N GLY A 31 3.43 10.47 -4.39
CA GLY A 31 4.13 9.29 -3.88
C GLY A 31 3.18 8.11 -3.75
N ASP A 32 1.90 8.41 -3.50
CA ASP A 32 0.74 7.53 -3.54
C ASP A 32 0.58 6.69 -4.83
N GLU A 33 0.69 7.28 -6.03
CA GLU A 33 0.46 6.56 -7.30
C GLU A 33 1.65 5.64 -7.66
N LEU A 34 2.88 6.07 -7.33
CA LEU A 34 4.08 5.23 -7.44
C LEU A 34 4.09 4.12 -6.37
N LEU A 35 3.70 4.44 -5.13
CA LEU A 35 3.59 3.46 -4.04
C LEU A 35 2.50 2.43 -4.32
N GLU A 36 1.36 2.82 -4.90
CA GLU A 36 0.29 1.89 -5.28
C GLU A 36 0.76 0.92 -6.39
N SER A 37 1.52 1.42 -7.37
CA SER A 37 2.14 0.59 -8.41
C SER A 37 3.16 -0.39 -7.82
N ASP A 38 4.12 0.09 -7.02
CA ASP A 38 5.16 -0.75 -6.40
C ASP A 38 4.56 -1.79 -5.44
N LEU A 39 3.54 -1.40 -4.66
CA LEU A 39 2.81 -2.31 -3.78
C LEU A 39 2.07 -3.40 -4.58
N SER A 40 1.45 -3.03 -5.69
CA SER A 40 0.75 -3.97 -6.58
C SER A 40 1.71 -5.00 -7.18
N ASP A 41 2.89 -4.57 -7.62
CA ASP A 41 3.94 -5.46 -8.15
C ASP A 41 4.46 -6.43 -7.07
N LEU A 42 4.66 -5.95 -5.85
CA LEU A 42 5.05 -6.78 -4.72
C LEU A 42 3.97 -7.81 -4.34
N LEU A 43 2.69 -7.41 -4.35
CA LEU A 43 1.56 -8.32 -4.12
C LEU A 43 1.46 -9.40 -5.19
N TYR A 44 1.66 -9.03 -6.46
CA TYR A 44 1.70 -9.99 -7.56
C TYR A 44 2.84 -11.00 -7.37
N LYS A 45 4.03 -10.53 -6.98
CA LYS A 45 5.18 -11.40 -6.70
C LYS A 45 4.88 -12.38 -5.56
N LYS A 46 4.28 -11.90 -4.47
CA LYS A 46 3.81 -12.75 -3.35
C LYS A 46 2.85 -13.84 -3.83
N GLU A 47 1.84 -13.48 -4.61
CA GLU A 47 0.85 -14.44 -5.11
C GLU A 47 1.52 -15.51 -5.98
N SER A 48 2.46 -15.11 -6.84
CA SER A 48 3.21 -16.04 -7.69
C SER A 48 4.03 -17.06 -6.90
N SER A 49 4.72 -16.62 -5.84
CA SER A 49 5.47 -17.51 -4.95
C SER A 49 4.56 -18.48 -4.20
N TYR A 50 3.37 -18.03 -3.79
CA TYR A 50 2.40 -18.87 -3.09
C TYR A 50 1.81 -19.95 -4.00
N ILE A 51 1.48 -19.60 -5.25
CA ILE A 51 1.04 -20.55 -6.26
C ILE A 51 2.13 -21.60 -6.52
N ALA A 52 3.38 -21.17 -6.69
CA ALA A 52 4.50 -22.09 -6.89
C ALA A 52 4.69 -23.06 -5.71
N LEU A 53 4.53 -22.59 -4.47
CA LEU A 53 4.59 -23.44 -3.28
C LEU A 53 3.47 -24.49 -3.28
N LYS A 54 2.26 -24.08 -3.68
CA LYS A 54 1.08 -24.93 -3.73
C LYS A 54 1.20 -26.01 -4.80
N ASP A 55 1.72 -25.65 -5.98
CA ASP A 55 1.98 -26.61 -7.06
C ASP A 55 3.06 -27.61 -6.66
N LEU A 56 4.14 -27.16 -6.00
CA LEU A 56 5.18 -28.05 -5.46
C LEU A 56 4.60 -29.06 -4.44
N GLU A 57 3.73 -28.61 -3.54
CA GLU A 57 3.06 -29.50 -2.58
C GLU A 57 2.11 -30.49 -3.26
N PHE A 58 1.45 -30.06 -4.34
CA PHE A 58 0.61 -30.93 -5.15
C PHE A 58 1.43 -31.99 -5.89
N ASP A 59 2.54 -31.61 -6.52
CA ASP A 59 3.42 -32.55 -7.21
C ASP A 59 4.03 -33.58 -6.24
N PHE A 60 4.38 -33.16 -5.01
CA PHE A 60 4.83 -34.08 -3.96
C PHE A 60 3.72 -35.06 -3.54
N LYS A 61 2.50 -34.57 -3.30
CA LYS A 61 1.35 -35.44 -2.96
C LYS A 61 0.95 -36.40 -4.05
N THR A 62 1.21 -36.05 -5.31
CA THR A 62 0.98 -36.94 -6.46
C THR A 62 2.14 -37.91 -6.71
N GLY A 63 3.22 -37.83 -5.93
CA GLY A 63 4.37 -38.72 -6.00
C GLY A 63 5.30 -38.44 -7.19
N LYS A 64 5.23 -37.25 -7.79
CA LYS A 64 6.13 -36.85 -8.88
C LYS A 64 7.53 -36.46 -8.41
N ILE A 65 7.68 -36.16 -7.13
CA ILE A 65 8.91 -35.64 -6.52
C ILE A 65 9.21 -36.43 -5.25
N ASP A 66 10.48 -36.67 -5.01
CA ASP A 66 11.00 -37.37 -3.82
C ASP A 66 11.01 -36.44 -2.59
N ASP A 67 11.04 -37.03 -1.39
CA ASP A 67 11.04 -36.31 -0.11
C ASP A 67 12.24 -35.37 0.06
N ASN A 68 13.43 -35.79 -0.42
CA ASN A 68 14.66 -35.02 -0.29
C ASN A 68 14.62 -33.78 -1.21
N ASP A 69 14.20 -33.98 -2.46
CA ASP A 69 14.01 -32.91 -3.43
C ASP A 69 12.90 -31.92 -2.98
N TYR A 70 11.79 -32.41 -2.45
CA TYR A 70 10.71 -31.57 -1.91
C TYR A 70 11.18 -30.67 -0.76
N ALA A 71 11.92 -31.24 0.21
CA ALA A 71 12.39 -30.48 1.37
C ALA A 71 13.34 -29.34 0.97
N SER A 72 14.24 -29.59 0.01
CA SER A 72 15.18 -28.59 -0.47
C SER A 72 14.49 -27.46 -1.24
N MET A 73 13.57 -27.80 -2.16
CA MET A 73 12.84 -26.82 -2.96
C MET A 73 11.90 -25.99 -2.08
N LYS A 74 11.18 -26.62 -1.15
CA LYS A 74 10.30 -25.93 -0.21
C LYS A 74 11.05 -24.88 0.62
N ALA A 75 12.20 -25.25 1.18
CA ALA A 75 13.01 -24.33 1.99
C ALA A 75 13.45 -23.09 1.19
N GLN A 76 13.80 -23.28 -0.09
CA GLN A 76 14.20 -22.18 -0.97
C GLN A 76 13.03 -21.24 -1.29
N LEU A 77 11.87 -21.79 -1.69
CA LEU A 77 10.69 -20.98 -1.98
C LEU A 77 10.13 -20.27 -0.73
N GLU A 78 10.19 -20.89 0.44
CA GLU A 78 9.79 -20.25 1.71
C GLU A 78 10.70 -19.06 2.06
N SER A 79 12.01 -19.20 1.83
CA SER A 79 12.96 -18.09 1.99
C SER A 79 12.67 -16.93 1.05
N GLU A 80 12.35 -17.21 -0.22
CA GLU A 80 11.98 -16.20 -1.21
C GLU A 80 10.66 -15.49 -0.84
N ALA A 81 9.66 -16.25 -0.38
CA ALA A 81 8.38 -15.71 0.06
C ALA A 81 8.53 -14.82 1.30
N MET A 82 9.33 -15.23 2.29
CA MET A 82 9.63 -14.42 3.47
C MET A 82 10.34 -13.11 3.11
N THR A 83 11.27 -13.16 2.16
CA THR A 83 11.98 -11.96 1.68
C THR A 83 11.03 -10.98 0.99
N ALA A 84 10.11 -11.48 0.15
CA ALA A 84 9.11 -10.66 -0.50
C ALA A 84 8.14 -10.02 0.51
N LEU A 85 7.73 -10.76 1.55
CA LEU A 85 6.87 -10.25 2.62
C LEU A 85 7.55 -9.14 3.45
N GLN A 86 8.85 -9.29 3.75
CA GLN A 86 9.61 -8.24 4.44
C GLN A 86 9.68 -6.95 3.62
N MET A 87 9.94 -7.05 2.31
CA MET A 87 9.91 -5.88 1.44
C MET A 87 8.53 -5.20 1.47
N ILE A 88 7.43 -5.96 1.42
CA ILE A 88 6.07 -5.39 1.53
C ILE A 88 5.86 -4.67 2.86
N GLU A 89 6.30 -5.24 3.97
CA GLU A 89 6.19 -4.60 5.29
C GLU A 89 7.01 -3.31 5.39
N ASP A 90 8.20 -3.29 4.81
CA ASP A 90 9.07 -2.11 4.83
C ASP A 90 8.51 -0.98 3.94
N TYR A 91 8.01 -1.31 2.75
CA TYR A 91 7.27 -0.36 1.90
C TYR A 91 5.99 0.15 2.58
N SER A 92 5.27 -0.72 3.29
CA SER A 92 4.08 -0.32 4.06
C SER A 92 4.44 0.62 5.23
N LYS A 93 5.59 0.43 5.88
CA LYS A 93 6.10 1.33 6.93
C LYS A 93 6.57 2.68 6.37
N GLU A 94 7.17 2.71 5.19
CA GLU A 94 7.59 3.94 4.52
C GLU A 94 6.39 4.75 3.99
N GLY A 95 5.35 4.09 3.48
CA GLY A 95 4.09 4.71 3.07
C GLY A 95 3.23 5.22 4.23
N THR A 96 3.28 4.56 5.39
CA THR A 96 2.54 4.98 6.60
C THR A 96 3.25 6.07 7.42
N GLY A 97 4.46 6.49 7.02
CA GLY A 97 5.20 7.60 7.64
C GLY A 97 4.73 9.00 7.22
N LYS A 98 3.77 9.13 6.29
CA LYS A 98 3.28 10.42 5.78
C LYS A 98 1.77 10.48 5.60
N GLU A 99 1.01 10.03 6.58
CA GLU A 99 -0.32 10.58 6.81
C GLU A 99 -0.44 11.13 8.23
N GLY A 100 -0.43 12.45 8.35
CA GLY A 100 -1.00 13.14 9.51
C GLY A 100 -0.14 14.16 10.25
N SER A 101 0.44 15.15 9.57
CA SER A 101 0.62 16.47 10.23
C SER A 101 0.21 17.63 9.33
N GLY A 102 -0.98 17.52 8.75
CA GLY A 102 -1.78 18.70 8.44
C GLY A 102 -2.36 19.27 9.74
N GLN A 103 -2.10 20.56 9.98
CA GLN A 103 -2.87 21.46 10.83
C GLN A 103 -2.77 21.27 12.36
N ALA A 104 -1.77 21.97 12.90
CA ALA A 104 -1.94 22.70 14.14
C ALA A 104 -3.06 23.75 13.98
N ASN A 105 -4.32 23.35 14.19
CA ASN A 105 -5.33 24.29 14.64
C ASN A 105 -6.21 23.67 15.73
N LYS A 106 -5.83 24.02 16.96
CA LYS A 106 -6.69 24.18 18.14
C LYS A 106 -7.61 23.00 18.52
N ARG A 107 -7.10 22.26 19.52
CA ARG A 107 -7.81 21.92 20.77
C ARG A 107 -9.26 21.43 20.59
N SER A 108 -9.44 20.11 20.52
CA SER A 108 -10.54 19.48 21.25
C SER A 108 -9.98 18.33 22.09
N LYS A 109 -9.95 18.57 23.40
CA LYS A 109 -9.74 17.59 24.44
C LYS A 109 -10.97 16.68 24.44
N THR A 110 -11.03 15.73 23.51
CA THR A 110 -12.13 14.78 23.46
C THR A 110 -11.80 13.61 24.39
N ASP A 111 -12.59 13.50 25.46
CA ASP A 111 -12.52 12.46 26.49
C ASP A 111 -12.37 11.07 25.88
N LYS A 112 -11.38 10.31 26.36
CA LYS A 112 -11.26 8.88 26.09
C LYS A 112 -12.06 8.16 27.18
N ARG A 113 -13.08 7.39 26.80
CA ARG A 113 -13.83 6.50 27.72
C ARG A 113 -13.37 5.05 27.55
N PHE A 114 -13.57 4.20 28.55
CA PHE A 114 -13.20 2.78 28.48
C PHE A 114 -14.45 1.89 28.44
N CYS A 115 -14.37 0.77 27.73
CA CYS A 115 -15.46 -0.18 27.62
C CYS A 115 -15.70 -0.87 28.97
N PRO A 116 -16.93 -0.88 29.53
CA PRO A 116 -17.21 -1.58 30.78
C PRO A 116 -17.17 -3.12 30.63
N SER A 117 -17.36 -3.65 29.42
CA SER A 117 -17.34 -5.11 29.19
C SER A 117 -15.95 -5.69 28.92
N CYS A 118 -15.08 -4.98 28.19
CA CYS A 118 -13.76 -5.52 27.81
C CYS A 118 -12.57 -4.62 28.18
N GLY A 119 -12.80 -3.42 28.71
CA GLY A 119 -11.74 -2.52 29.14
C GLY A 119 -11.03 -1.73 28.03
N ASN A 120 -11.33 -1.95 26.75
CA ASN A 120 -10.66 -1.22 25.68
C ASN A 120 -11.04 0.27 25.64
N ALA A 121 -10.07 1.11 25.26
CA ALA A 121 -10.24 2.54 25.10
C ALA A 121 -11.11 2.85 23.87
N ILE A 122 -12.09 3.72 24.04
CA ILE A 122 -13.08 4.06 23.02
C ILE A 122 -13.25 5.58 22.96
N LYS A 123 -13.38 6.08 21.73
CA LYS A 123 -13.77 7.46 21.47
C LYS A 123 -15.24 7.66 21.81
N THR A 124 -15.58 8.80 22.42
CA THR A 124 -16.95 9.14 22.85
C THR A 124 -17.99 9.15 21.73
N GLU A 125 -17.57 9.27 20.47
CA GLU A 125 -18.44 9.23 19.29
C GLU A 125 -19.01 7.84 18.95
N HIS A 126 -18.37 6.76 19.41
CA HIS A 126 -18.82 5.40 19.06
C HIS A 126 -19.95 4.93 20.00
N LYS A 127 -21.03 4.40 19.40
CA LYS A 127 -22.17 3.80 20.12
C LYS A 127 -21.92 2.33 20.53
N PHE A 128 -20.91 1.69 19.94
CA PHE A 128 -20.53 0.30 20.19
C PHE A 128 -19.01 0.18 20.29
N CYS A 129 -18.52 -0.81 21.03
CA CYS A 129 -17.10 -1.11 21.13
C CYS A 129 -16.61 -1.82 19.87
N SER A 130 -15.58 -1.29 19.21
CA SER A 130 -14.97 -1.88 18.02
C SER A 130 -14.21 -3.19 18.28
N SER A 131 -13.86 -3.50 19.54
CA SER A 131 -13.13 -4.73 19.87
C SER A 131 -14.01 -5.88 20.32
N CYS A 132 -15.12 -5.61 21.01
CA CYS A 132 -15.99 -6.67 21.55
C CYS A 132 -17.45 -6.57 21.09
N GLY A 133 -17.83 -5.52 20.37
CA GLY A 133 -19.19 -5.34 19.84
C GLY A 133 -20.25 -4.90 20.86
N SER A 134 -19.89 -4.74 22.14
CA SER A 134 -20.86 -4.34 23.17
C SER A 134 -21.35 -2.89 22.97
N PRO A 135 -22.63 -2.59 23.26
CA PRO A 135 -23.13 -1.22 23.27
C PRO A 135 -22.51 -0.41 24.43
N LEU A 136 -22.29 0.89 24.21
CA LEU A 136 -21.57 1.79 25.10
C LEU A 136 -22.41 2.94 25.65
#